data_AF-B5U965-F1
#
_entry.id   AF-B5U965-F1
#
_cell.length_a   1.000
_cell.length_b   1.000
_cell.length_c   1.000
_cell.angle_alpha   90.00
_cell.angle_beta   90.00
_cell.angle_gamma   90.00
#
_symmetry.space_group_name_H-M   'P 1'
#
loop_
_entity.id
_entity.type
_entity.pdbx_description
1 polymer ?
#
loop_
_entity_poly.entity_id
_entity_poly.type
_entity_poly.pdbx_seq_one_letter_code
_entity_poly.pdbx_strand_id
1 'polypeptide(L)'
;MLGRVDEIVDIESLNDIDDKILQLREDVANLNRLLEIESKLERIQKDFDLVSSKAKDAELKRKGLEIKAQQDVTSKVNAFSKKYDELMKNTLPDCRSAKIALDNYLPSINDGLYRETSSLVSIRMMYFITLMHLALSDESVTFPRFLLIDTPETAGIELEYLINCIRQLEELKNYGADFQVIISTGLNKYPESLKDNRVLFMPDKQKEHMLLKKKSLSK
;
A
#
# COMPACT_ATOMS: atom_id res chain seq x y z
N MET A 1 -12.77 -96.89 -54.70
CA MET A 1 -13.30 -96.18 -53.52
C MET A 1 -12.44 -94.96 -53.29
N LEU A 2 -13.03 -93.77 -53.41
CA LEU A 2 -12.74 -92.51 -52.72
C LEU A 2 -13.58 -91.45 -53.46
N GLY A 3 -14.77 -91.17 -52.91
CA GLY A 3 -15.67 -90.17 -53.47
C GLY A 3 -15.05 -88.79 -53.32
N ARG A 4 -14.92 -88.07 -54.43
CA ARG A 4 -14.73 -86.62 -54.39
C ARG A 4 -16.12 -86.00 -54.30
N VAL A 5 -16.45 -85.55 -53.10
CA VAL A 5 -17.57 -84.64 -52.88
C VAL A 5 -17.13 -83.30 -53.49
N ASP A 6 -17.61 -82.98 -54.68
CA ASP A 6 -17.55 -81.61 -55.18
C ASP A 6 -18.63 -80.83 -54.42
N GLU A 7 -18.22 -80.18 -53.33
CA GLU A 7 -19.06 -79.16 -52.69
C GLU A 7 -19.15 -77.97 -53.65
N ILE A 8 -20.38 -77.66 -54.10
CA ILE A 8 -20.67 -76.43 -54.84
C ILE A 8 -20.53 -75.30 -53.83
N VAL A 9 -19.36 -74.67 -53.81
CA VAL A 9 -19.10 -73.48 -53.01
C VAL A 9 -19.87 -72.32 -53.63
N ASP A 10 -20.81 -71.75 -52.90
CA ASP A 10 -21.55 -70.55 -53.29
C ASP A 10 -20.63 -69.32 -53.15
N ILE A 11 -20.03 -68.91 -54.26
CA ILE A 11 -19.02 -67.85 -54.34
C ILE A 11 -19.64 -66.47 -54.08
N GLU A 12 -20.91 -66.25 -54.41
CA GLU A 12 -21.61 -64.98 -54.17
C GLU A 12 -21.80 -64.73 -52.68
N SER A 13 -22.29 -65.72 -51.93
CA SER A 13 -22.43 -65.57 -50.48
C SER A 13 -21.08 -65.44 -49.76
N LEU A 14 -20.02 -66.04 -50.30
CA LEU A 14 -18.66 -65.87 -49.79
C LEU A 14 -18.14 -64.44 -49.97
N ASN A 15 -18.38 -63.81 -51.12
CA ASN A 15 -18.03 -62.42 -51.36
C ASN A 15 -18.83 -61.46 -50.47
N ASP A 16 -20.13 -61.71 -50.29
CA ASP A 16 -20.98 -60.92 -49.38
C ASP A 16 -20.49 -60.99 -47.93
N ILE A 17 -20.00 -62.16 -47.51
CA ILE A 17 -19.40 -62.36 -46.19
C ILE A 17 -18.08 -61.57 -46.08
N ASP A 18 -17.22 -61.60 -47.10
CA ASP A 18 -15.96 -60.87 -47.11
C ASP A 18 -16.17 -59.34 -47.09
N ASP A 19 -17.13 -58.82 -47.85
CA ASP A 19 -17.50 -57.40 -47.83
C ASP A 19 -18.00 -56.99 -46.44
N LYS A 20 -18.80 -57.85 -45.81
CA LYS A 20 -19.29 -57.62 -44.46
C LYS A 20 -18.18 -57.67 -43.41
N ILE A 21 -17.19 -58.55 -43.58
CA ILE A 21 -15.98 -58.60 -42.73
C ILE A 21 -15.17 -57.31 -42.90
N LEU A 22 -15.00 -56.82 -44.12
CA LEU A 22 -14.31 -55.56 -44.42
C LEU A 22 -15.00 -54.37 -43.75
N GLN A 23 -16.33 -54.28 -43.89
CA GLN A 23 -17.13 -53.21 -43.30
C GLN A 23 -17.08 -53.24 -41.77
N LEU A 24 -17.20 -54.43 -41.16
CA LEU A 24 -17.07 -54.58 -39.71
C LEU A 24 -15.68 -54.19 -39.20
N ARG A 25 -14.61 -54.47 -39.96
CA ARG A 25 -13.25 -54.03 -39.61
C ARG A 25 -13.11 -52.51 -39.65
N GLU A 26 -13.71 -51.86 -40.64
CA GLU A 26 -13.72 -50.40 -40.75
C GLU A 26 -14.51 -49.76 -39.61
N ASP A 27 -15.68 -50.31 -39.27
CA ASP A 27 -16.50 -49.87 -38.15
C ASP A 27 -15.75 -50.01 -36.81
N VAL A 28 -15.06 -51.13 -36.60
CA VAL A 28 -14.22 -51.33 -35.40
C VAL A 28 -13.09 -50.31 -35.34
N ALA A 29 -12.43 -50.00 -36.46
CA ALA A 29 -11.40 -48.98 -36.49
C ALA A 29 -11.94 -47.57 -36.16
N ASN A 30 -13.13 -47.24 -36.68
CA ASN A 30 -13.81 -45.97 -36.39
C ASN A 30 -14.24 -45.88 -34.92
N LEU A 31 -14.83 -46.95 -34.37
CA LEU A 31 -15.20 -47.01 -32.96
C LEU A 31 -13.99 -46.83 -32.04
N ASN A 32 -12.85 -47.46 -32.35
CA ASN A 32 -11.62 -47.28 -31.58
C ASN A 32 -11.11 -45.83 -31.59
N ARG A 33 -11.18 -45.15 -32.75
CA ARG A 33 -10.83 -43.72 -32.85
C ARG A 33 -11.76 -42.85 -32.01
N LEU A 34 -13.08 -43.11 -32.05
CA LEU A 34 -14.06 -42.37 -31.25
C LEU A 34 -13.79 -42.56 -29.74
N LEU A 35 -13.44 -43.78 -29.33
CA LEU A 35 -13.13 -44.12 -27.94
C LEU A 35 -11.86 -43.39 -27.45
N GLU A 36 -10.86 -43.23 -28.32
CA GLU A 36 -9.66 -42.44 -28.03
C GLU A 36 -9.97 -40.94 -27.87
N ILE A 37 -10.85 -40.40 -28.72
CA ILE A 37 -11.30 -39.00 -28.65
C ILE A 37 -12.07 -38.75 -27.36
N GLU A 38 -13.03 -39.63 -27.01
CA GLU A 38 -13.77 -39.55 -25.75
C GLU A 38 -12.85 -39.58 -24.53
N SER A 39 -11.87 -40.50 -24.53
CA SER A 39 -10.89 -40.58 -23.45
C SER A 39 -10.06 -39.29 -23.30
N LYS A 40 -9.73 -38.62 -24.41
CA LYS A 40 -9.03 -37.32 -24.39
C LYS A 40 -9.95 -36.20 -23.88
N LEU A 41 -11.20 -36.19 -24.32
CA LEU A 41 -12.20 -35.20 -23.93
C LEU A 41 -12.46 -35.29 -22.42
N GLU A 42 -12.62 -36.49 -21.88
CA GLU A 42 -12.81 -36.71 -20.44
C GLU A 42 -11.63 -36.17 -19.61
N ARG A 43 -10.39 -36.36 -20.08
CA ARG A 43 -9.20 -35.80 -19.42
C ARG A 43 -9.20 -34.29 -19.44
N ILE A 44 -9.46 -33.68 -20.61
CA ILE A 44 -9.52 -32.22 -20.75
C ILE A 44 -10.60 -31.64 -19.84
N GLN A 45 -11.76 -32.29 -19.75
CA GLN A 45 -12.85 -31.84 -18.88
C GLN A 45 -12.44 -31.87 -17.40
N LYS A 46 -11.80 -32.96 -16.94
CA LYS A 46 -11.29 -33.06 -15.57
C LYS A 46 -10.23 -31.99 -15.27
N ASP A 47 -9.31 -31.76 -16.20
CA ASP A 47 -8.28 -30.73 -16.05
C ASP A 47 -8.91 -29.33 -16.02
N PHE A 48 -9.89 -29.08 -16.89
CA PHE A 48 -10.65 -27.82 -16.93
C PHE A 48 -11.38 -27.58 -15.60
N ASP A 49 -12.11 -28.57 -15.09
CA ASP A 49 -12.84 -28.46 -13.83
C ASP A 49 -11.91 -28.20 -12.65
N LEU A 50 -10.75 -28.87 -12.61
CA LEU A 50 -9.72 -28.67 -11.60
C LEU A 50 -9.15 -27.25 -11.64
N VAL A 51 -8.77 -26.77 -12.83
CA VAL A 51 -8.23 -25.41 -13.02
C VAL A 51 -9.29 -24.36 -12.70
N SER A 52 -10.53 -24.57 -13.13
CA SER A 52 -11.66 -23.68 -12.87
C SER A 52 -11.94 -23.55 -11.37
N SER A 53 -11.94 -24.65 -10.62
CA SER A 53 -12.06 -24.63 -9.16
C SER A 53 -10.93 -23.84 -8.50
N LYS A 54 -9.68 -24.11 -8.91
CA LYS A 54 -8.51 -23.39 -8.37
C LYS A 54 -8.56 -21.88 -8.67
N ALA A 55 -8.99 -21.50 -9.87
CA ALA A 55 -9.15 -20.11 -10.26
C ALA A 55 -10.21 -19.41 -9.41
N LYS A 56 -11.35 -20.08 -9.15
CA LYS A 56 -12.40 -19.56 -8.27
C LYS A 56 -11.90 -19.35 -6.84
N ASP A 57 -11.15 -20.31 -6.30
CA ASP A 57 -10.57 -20.20 -4.96
C ASP A 57 -9.53 -19.06 -4.86
N ALA A 58 -8.69 -18.92 -5.89
CA ALA A 58 -7.72 -17.82 -5.97
C ALA A 58 -8.41 -16.46 -6.03
N GLU A 59 -9.49 -16.34 -6.80
CA GLU A 59 -10.26 -15.09 -6.91
C GLU A 59 -10.95 -14.71 -5.59
N LEU A 60 -11.49 -15.69 -4.85
CA LEU A 60 -12.05 -15.46 -3.52
C LEU A 60 -10.98 -14.98 -2.54
N LYS A 61 -9.78 -15.61 -2.56
CA LYS A 61 -8.64 -15.17 -1.75
C LYS A 61 -8.20 -13.76 -2.09
N ARG A 62 -8.14 -13.43 -3.39
CA ARG A 62 -7.79 -12.09 -3.89
C ARG A 62 -8.76 -11.03 -3.35
N LYS A 63 -10.06 -11.25 -3.48
CA LYS A 63 -11.10 -10.36 -2.93
C LYS A 63 -10.97 -10.21 -1.41
N GLY A 64 -10.70 -11.30 -0.70
CA GLY A 64 -10.47 -11.26 0.75
C GLY A 64 -9.28 -10.40 1.15
N LEU A 65 -8.16 -10.49 0.42
CA LEU A 65 -6.98 -9.66 0.64
C LEU A 65 -7.23 -8.18 0.29
N GLU A 66 -7.95 -7.92 -0.79
CA GLU A 66 -8.33 -6.56 -1.21
C GLU A 66 -9.17 -5.85 -0.15
N ILE A 67 -10.18 -6.53 0.41
CA ILE A 67 -11.00 -6.00 1.50
C ILE A 67 -10.15 -5.71 2.74
N LYS A 68 -9.24 -6.62 3.12
CA LYS A 68 -8.35 -6.42 4.26
C LYS A 68 -7.44 -5.21 4.05
N ALA A 69 -6.88 -5.04 2.86
CA ALA A 69 -6.05 -3.90 2.52
C ALA A 69 -6.85 -2.58 2.60
N GLN A 70 -8.08 -2.58 2.09
CA GLN A 70 -8.95 -1.39 2.17
C GLN A 70 -9.32 -1.03 3.61
N GLN A 71 -9.59 -2.03 4.45
CA GLN A 71 -9.85 -1.84 5.88
C GLN A 71 -8.63 -1.27 6.60
N ASP A 72 -7.42 -1.78 6.31
CA ASP A 72 -6.16 -1.31 6.89
C ASP A 72 -5.84 0.14 6.49
N VAL A 73 -6.03 0.49 5.20
CA VAL A 73 -5.87 1.89 4.75
C VAL A 73 -6.86 2.80 5.46
N THR A 74 -8.13 2.39 5.55
CA THR A 74 -9.18 3.18 6.19
C THR A 74 -8.91 3.39 7.67
N SER A 75 -8.46 2.35 8.40
CA SER A 75 -8.15 2.46 9.83
C SER A 75 -6.98 3.41 10.08
N LYS A 76 -5.91 3.33 9.27
CA LYS A 76 -4.75 4.22 9.36
C LYS A 76 -5.09 5.68 9.03
N VAL A 77 -5.90 5.92 8.00
CA VAL A 77 -6.38 7.27 7.65
C VAL A 77 -7.26 7.86 8.76
N ASN A 78 -8.08 7.05 9.41
CA ASN A 78 -8.89 7.48 10.54
C ASN A 78 -8.02 7.79 11.76
N ALA A 79 -7.02 6.96 12.07
CA ALA A 79 -6.06 7.20 13.14
C ALA A 79 -5.26 8.50 12.89
N PHE A 80 -4.77 8.69 11.66
CA PHE A 80 -4.14 9.93 11.23
C PHE A 80 -5.07 11.12 11.46
N SER A 81 -6.28 11.06 10.91
CA SER A 81 -7.21 12.19 10.95
C SER A 81 -7.60 12.56 12.37
N LYS A 82 -7.77 11.57 13.25
CA LYS A 82 -8.04 11.80 14.67
C LYS A 82 -6.91 12.58 15.35
N LYS A 83 -5.65 12.14 15.18
CA LYS A 83 -4.53 12.83 15.82
C LYS A 83 -4.24 14.19 15.17
N TYR A 84 -4.38 14.28 13.85
CA TYR A 84 -4.25 15.54 13.12
C TYR A 84 -5.30 16.57 13.55
N ASP A 85 -6.56 16.17 13.74
CA ASP A 85 -7.64 17.03 14.27
C ASP A 85 -7.28 17.63 15.63
N GLU A 86 -6.80 16.78 16.54
CA GLU A 86 -6.37 17.16 17.89
C GLU A 86 -5.23 18.19 17.84
N LEU A 87 -4.17 17.88 17.11
CA LEU A 87 -3.00 18.76 16.98
C LEU A 87 -3.36 20.12 16.34
N MET A 88 -4.20 20.10 15.32
CA MET A 88 -4.63 21.31 14.62
C MET A 88 -5.48 22.21 15.51
N LYS A 89 -6.39 21.66 16.31
CA LYS A 89 -7.19 22.40 17.30
C LYS A 89 -6.34 23.03 18.39
N ASN A 90 -5.28 22.35 18.80
CA ASN A 90 -4.34 22.87 19.80
C ASN A 90 -3.40 23.95 19.23
N THR A 91 -3.34 24.09 17.91
CA THR A 91 -2.41 24.99 17.22
C THR A 91 -3.11 26.24 16.69
N LEU A 92 -4.26 26.09 16.05
CA LEU A 92 -5.02 27.17 15.43
C LEU A 92 -6.35 27.39 16.17
N PRO A 93 -6.62 28.61 16.67
CA PRO A 93 -7.81 28.89 17.46
C PRO A 93 -9.13 28.69 16.69
N ASP A 94 -9.14 28.97 15.39
CA ASP A 94 -10.33 28.84 14.53
C ASP A 94 -10.48 27.47 13.84
N CYS A 95 -9.66 26.49 14.22
CA CYS A 95 -9.78 25.13 13.71
C CYS A 95 -10.88 24.36 14.45
N ARG A 96 -11.99 24.07 13.77
CA ARG A 96 -13.12 23.27 14.29
C ARG A 96 -13.00 21.80 13.91
N SER A 97 -12.45 21.53 12.74
CA SER A 97 -12.19 20.19 12.25
C SER A 97 -10.96 20.17 11.35
N ALA A 98 -10.13 19.12 11.44
CA ALA A 98 -9.07 18.85 10.50
C ALA A 98 -8.96 17.34 10.25
N LYS A 99 -8.84 16.94 8.98
CA LYS A 99 -8.70 15.53 8.56
C LYS A 99 -7.88 15.45 7.29
N ILE A 100 -7.54 14.23 6.86
CA ILE A 100 -7.04 14.00 5.50
C ILE A 100 -8.10 13.28 4.68
N ALA A 101 -8.13 13.55 3.39
CA ALA A 101 -9.03 12.85 2.48
C ALA A 101 -8.51 11.43 2.18
N LEU A 102 -9.40 10.45 2.11
CA LEU A 102 -9.02 9.04 1.91
C LEU A 102 -8.45 8.77 0.51
N ASP A 103 -8.84 9.55 -0.49
CA ASP A 103 -8.50 9.39 -1.90
C ASP A 103 -7.11 9.94 -2.25
N ASN A 104 -6.73 11.08 -1.66
CA ASN A 104 -5.51 11.81 -2.03
C ASN A 104 -4.61 12.18 -0.82
N TYR A 105 -5.04 11.85 0.40
CA TYR A 105 -4.34 12.11 1.65
C TYR A 105 -4.01 13.58 1.93
N LEU A 106 -4.65 14.51 1.21
CA LEU A 106 -4.46 15.93 1.42
C LEU A 106 -5.23 16.40 2.66
N PRO A 107 -4.65 17.32 3.45
CA PRO A 107 -5.35 17.95 4.55
C PRO A 107 -6.60 18.71 4.10
N SER A 108 -7.67 18.58 4.88
CA SER A 108 -8.90 19.35 4.77
C SER A 108 -9.24 19.92 6.15
N ILE A 109 -9.35 21.24 6.25
CA ILE A 109 -9.62 21.96 7.49
C ILE A 109 -10.95 22.69 7.38
N ASN A 110 -11.77 22.61 8.42
CA ASN A 110 -13.11 23.16 8.47
C ASN A 110 -13.91 22.77 7.22
N ASP A 111 -13.78 21.51 6.80
CA ASP A 111 -14.39 20.95 5.58
C ASP A 111 -14.05 21.71 4.28
N GLY A 112 -12.83 22.23 4.20
CA GLY A 112 -12.30 22.94 3.02
C GLY A 112 -12.54 24.46 3.03
N LEU A 113 -13.10 25.00 4.11
CA LEU A 113 -13.40 26.43 4.24
C LEU A 113 -12.23 27.28 4.76
N TYR A 114 -11.16 26.65 5.27
CA TYR A 114 -10.00 27.38 5.79
C TYR A 114 -9.12 27.91 4.65
N ARG A 115 -8.94 29.23 4.53
CA ARG A 115 -8.27 29.88 3.39
C ARG A 115 -7.09 30.79 3.75
N GLU A 116 -6.71 30.88 5.01
CA GLU A 116 -5.66 31.83 5.41
C GLU A 116 -4.29 31.31 5.01
N THR A 117 -3.54 32.13 4.26
CA THR A 117 -2.19 31.77 3.79
C THR A 117 -1.20 31.58 4.94
N SER A 118 -1.40 32.27 6.06
CA SER A 118 -0.56 32.21 7.27
C SER A 118 -0.59 30.83 7.95
N SER A 119 -1.63 30.03 7.73
CA SER A 119 -1.75 28.70 8.36
C SER A 119 -1.02 27.61 7.59
N LEU A 120 -0.57 27.85 6.34
CA LEU A 120 0.06 26.82 5.50
C LEU A 120 1.24 26.12 6.16
N VAL A 121 2.01 26.86 6.97
CA VAL A 121 3.10 26.30 7.79
C VAL A 121 2.54 25.35 8.84
N SER A 122 1.54 25.78 9.62
CA SER A 122 0.90 24.96 10.65
C SER A 122 0.32 23.67 10.09
N ILE A 123 -0.41 23.76 8.97
CA ILE A 123 -0.98 22.61 8.25
C ILE A 123 0.12 21.60 7.93
N ARG A 124 1.21 22.06 7.31
CA ARG A 124 2.32 21.21 6.89
C ARG A 124 3.05 20.60 8.09
N MET A 125 3.37 21.40 9.10
CA MET A 125 4.05 20.92 10.30
C MET A 125 3.21 19.87 11.02
N MET A 126 1.93 20.14 11.26
CA MET A 126 1.04 19.20 11.93
C MET A 126 0.89 17.91 11.15
N TYR A 127 0.89 17.97 9.80
CA TYR A 127 0.83 16.76 8.99
C TYR A 127 2.01 15.82 9.26
N PHE A 128 3.23 16.35 9.21
CA PHE A 128 4.44 15.56 9.46
C PHE A 128 4.57 15.13 10.93
N ILE A 129 4.15 15.98 11.87
CA ILE A 129 4.11 15.62 13.29
C ILE A 129 3.10 14.49 13.52
N THR A 130 1.93 14.49 12.87
CA THR A 130 0.99 13.36 12.92
C THR A 130 1.60 12.07 12.39
N LEU A 131 2.36 12.11 11.28
CA LEU A 131 3.06 10.93 10.79
C LEU A 131 4.04 10.39 11.83
N MET A 132 4.74 11.28 12.55
CA MET A 132 5.62 10.91 13.66
C MET A 132 4.84 10.24 14.79
N HIS A 133 3.70 10.81 15.21
CA HIS A 133 2.84 10.20 16.23
C HIS A 133 2.42 8.78 15.85
N LEU A 134 2.05 8.55 14.59
CA LEU A 134 1.70 7.21 14.11
C LEU A 134 2.89 6.25 14.18
N ALA A 135 4.06 6.69 13.70
CA ALA A 135 5.31 5.90 13.70
C ALA A 135 5.78 5.50 15.11
N LEU A 136 5.45 6.33 16.12
CA LEU A 136 5.76 6.09 17.53
C LEU A 136 4.67 5.31 18.25
N SER A 137 3.42 5.39 17.80
CA SER A 137 2.30 4.68 18.41
C SER A 137 2.16 3.22 17.97
N ASP A 138 2.65 2.89 16.77
CA ASP A 138 2.48 1.58 16.15
C ASP A 138 3.78 1.17 15.44
N GLU A 139 4.43 0.11 15.93
CA GLU A 139 5.67 -0.41 15.35
C GLU A 139 5.50 -1.03 13.96
N SER A 140 4.27 -1.39 13.57
CA SER A 140 3.99 -1.88 12.22
C SER A 140 4.05 -0.77 11.16
N VAL A 141 3.99 0.50 11.58
CA VAL A 141 4.09 1.66 10.71
C VAL A 141 5.56 1.97 10.43
N THR A 142 5.96 1.84 9.16
CA THR A 142 7.35 1.99 8.71
C THR A 142 7.78 3.44 8.43
N PHE A 143 7.09 4.42 9.00
CA PHE A 143 7.44 5.83 8.81
C PHE A 143 8.72 6.20 9.58
N PRO A 144 9.52 7.16 9.07
CA PRO A 144 10.73 7.58 9.76
C PRO A 144 10.42 8.18 11.14
N ARG A 145 11.16 7.74 12.15
CA ARG A 145 11.18 8.36 13.50
C ARG A 145 12.16 9.54 13.58
N PHE A 146 12.34 10.22 12.45
CA PHE A 146 13.23 11.36 12.28
C PHE A 146 12.50 12.48 11.55
N LEU A 147 12.61 13.71 12.06
CA LEU A 147 12.05 14.90 11.43
C LEU A 147 13.09 16.03 11.39
N LEU A 148 13.29 16.59 10.20
CA LEU A 148 14.13 17.78 10.00
C LEU A 148 13.24 18.92 9.50
N ILE A 149 13.17 20.01 10.27
CA ILE A 149 12.36 21.19 9.96
C ILE A 149 13.31 22.36 9.75
N ASP A 150 13.39 22.86 8.52
CA ASP A 150 14.15 24.07 8.22
C ASP A 150 13.26 25.31 8.34
N THR A 151 13.60 26.19 9.28
CA THR A 151 13.08 27.54 9.45
C THR A 151 11.58 27.66 9.15
N PRO A 152 10.71 27.14 10.02
CA PRO A 152 9.27 27.13 9.79
C PRO A 152 8.64 28.53 9.76
N GLU A 153 9.37 29.57 10.16
CA GLU A 153 8.93 30.96 10.09
C GLU A 153 8.91 31.51 8.65
N THR A 154 8.02 30.97 7.84
CA THR A 154 7.80 31.39 6.45
C THR A 154 6.33 31.69 6.23
N ALA A 155 5.99 32.22 5.05
CA ALA A 155 4.60 32.43 4.62
C ALA A 155 3.72 33.29 5.56
N GLY A 156 4.33 34.13 6.40
CA GLY A 156 3.60 35.05 7.28
C GLY A 156 2.90 34.37 8.46
N ILE A 157 3.38 33.19 8.91
CA ILE A 157 2.90 32.58 10.15
C ILE A 157 3.11 33.53 11.34
N GLU A 158 2.09 33.68 12.18
CA GLU A 158 2.19 34.44 13.41
C GLU A 158 3.08 33.72 14.43
N LEU A 159 3.86 34.48 15.20
CA LEU A 159 4.81 33.94 16.17
C LEU A 159 4.14 33.01 17.19
N GLU A 160 2.94 33.36 17.65
CA GLU A 160 2.19 32.54 18.60
C GLU A 160 1.85 31.16 18.02
N TYR A 161 1.35 31.12 16.79
CA TYR A 161 1.03 29.86 16.10
C TYR A 161 2.29 29.03 15.84
N LEU A 162 3.40 29.68 15.49
CA LEU A 162 4.68 28.98 15.34
C LEU A 162 5.13 28.33 16.66
N ILE A 163 5.04 29.06 17.78
CA ILE A 163 5.37 28.51 19.10
C ILE A 163 4.42 27.35 19.45
N ASN A 164 3.13 27.48 19.17
CA ASN A 164 2.15 26.42 19.42
C ASN A 164 2.44 25.16 18.58
N CYS A 165 2.82 25.32 17.30
CA CYS A 165 3.24 24.23 16.44
C CYS A 165 4.44 23.47 17.03
N ILE A 166 5.49 24.20 17.43
CA ILE A 166 6.70 23.59 17.99
C ILE A 166 6.38 22.89 19.32
N ARG A 167 5.48 23.45 20.13
CA ARG A 167 5.06 22.85 21.42
C ARG A 167 4.44 21.46 21.25
N GLN A 168 3.74 21.20 20.14
CA GLN A 168 3.15 19.88 19.88
C GLN A 168 4.18 18.74 19.87
N LEU A 169 5.45 19.04 19.57
CA LEU A 169 6.53 18.04 19.57
C LEU A 169 6.85 17.49 20.96
N GLU A 170 6.48 18.20 22.03
CA GLU A 170 6.69 17.74 23.40
C GLU A 170 5.90 16.46 23.69
N GLU A 171 4.71 16.32 23.09
CA GLU A 171 3.86 15.14 23.24
C GLU A 171 4.50 13.87 22.70
N LEU A 172 5.45 13.96 21.76
CA LEU A 172 6.16 12.81 21.20
C LEU A 172 6.97 12.06 22.28
N LYS A 173 7.38 12.74 23.35
CA LYS A 173 8.09 12.12 24.47
C LYS A 173 7.23 11.10 25.23
N ASN A 174 5.90 11.20 25.13
CA ASN A 174 4.96 10.36 25.88
C ASN A 174 4.90 8.91 25.37
N TYR A 175 5.42 8.62 24.18
CA TYR A 175 5.38 7.27 23.60
C TYR A 175 6.47 6.34 24.14
N GLY A 176 7.51 6.86 24.81
CA GLY A 176 8.61 6.05 25.32
C GLY A 176 9.45 5.34 24.25
N ALA A 177 9.33 5.76 22.98
CA ALA A 177 10.09 5.24 21.85
C ALA A 177 11.18 6.23 21.42
N ASP A 178 12.27 5.72 20.85
CA ASP A 178 13.35 6.56 20.32
C ASP A 178 12.92 7.32 19.06
N PHE A 179 13.19 8.62 19.03
CA PHE A 179 12.97 9.48 17.89
C PHE A 179 13.94 10.67 17.91
N GLN A 180 14.06 11.36 16.77
CA GLN A 180 14.86 12.58 16.68
C GLN A 180 14.13 13.65 15.87
N VAL A 181 14.09 14.86 16.42
CA VAL A 181 13.61 16.06 15.73
C VAL A 181 14.70 17.12 15.74
N ILE A 182 15.06 17.62 14.57
CA ILE A 182 16.01 18.72 14.40
C ILE A 182 15.28 19.89 13.77
N ILE A 183 15.39 21.07 14.38
CA ILE A 183 14.70 22.28 13.93
C ILE A 183 15.67 23.44 13.91
N SER A 184 15.74 24.16 12.79
CA SER A 184 16.25 25.52 12.75
C SER A 184 15.07 26.48 12.92
N THR A 185 15.20 27.48 13.81
CA THR A 185 14.19 28.52 14.01
C THR A 185 14.87 29.84 14.38
N GLY A 186 14.12 30.94 14.33
CA GLY A 186 14.61 32.25 14.72
C GLY A 186 14.91 32.35 16.22
N LEU A 187 15.64 33.41 16.60
CA LEU A 187 16.02 33.65 18.00
C LEU A 187 14.79 33.74 18.91
N ASN A 188 14.75 32.88 19.94
CA ASN A 188 13.66 32.79 20.91
C ASN A 188 12.27 32.53 20.29
N LYS A 189 12.20 31.94 19.08
CA LYS A 189 10.94 31.59 18.40
C LYS A 189 10.57 30.12 18.59
N TYR A 190 10.57 29.70 19.85
CA TYR A 190 10.22 28.35 20.29
C TYR A 190 9.76 28.39 21.77
N PRO A 191 9.04 27.37 22.25
CA PRO A 191 8.61 27.30 23.66
C PRO A 191 9.79 27.29 24.63
N GLU A 192 9.72 28.07 25.73
CA GLU A 192 10.78 28.09 26.74
C GLU A 192 11.09 26.72 27.35
N SER A 193 10.10 25.82 27.40
CA SER A 193 10.25 24.44 27.86
C SER A 193 11.23 23.60 27.01
N LEU A 194 11.50 24.00 25.77
CA LEU A 194 12.45 23.35 24.87
C LEU A 194 13.83 24.02 24.84
N LYS A 195 14.08 25.01 25.70
CA LYS A 195 15.35 25.73 25.76
C LYS A 195 16.54 24.82 26.07
N ASP A 196 16.34 23.81 26.90
CA ASP A 196 17.38 22.85 27.26
C ASP A 196 17.74 21.90 26.11
N ASN A 197 16.88 21.81 25.09
CA ASN A 197 17.14 21.04 23.87
C ASN A 197 17.98 21.82 22.84
N ARG A 198 18.36 23.08 23.12
CA ARG A 198 19.11 23.92 22.18
C ARG A 198 20.57 23.49 22.08
N VAL A 199 20.93 22.92 20.94
CA VAL A 199 22.31 22.49 20.64
C VAL A 199 23.16 23.63 20.06
N LEU A 200 22.57 24.52 19.26
CA LEU A 200 23.27 25.62 18.60
C LEU A 200 22.52 26.94 18.84
N PHE A 201 23.27 28.00 19.15
CA PHE A 201 22.73 29.34 19.34
C PHE A 201 23.61 30.37 18.62
N MET A 202 23.02 31.13 17.71
CA MET A 202 23.72 32.07 16.83
C MET A 202 23.12 33.48 16.98
N PRO A 203 23.30 34.15 18.12
CA PRO A 203 22.62 35.41 18.43
C PRO A 203 23.10 36.59 17.58
N ASP A 204 24.34 36.52 17.09
CA ASP A 204 24.98 37.56 16.31
C ASP A 204 25.98 36.99 15.30
N LYS A 205 26.69 37.88 14.58
CA LYS A 205 27.69 37.51 13.57
C LYS A 205 29.11 37.41 14.12
N GLN A 206 29.29 37.29 15.45
CA GLN A 206 30.60 37.03 16.04
C GLN A 206 31.09 35.63 15.62
N LYS A 207 32.41 35.46 15.45
CA LYS A 207 32.98 34.26 14.83
C LYS A 207 32.67 32.99 15.62
N GLU A 208 32.59 33.11 16.94
CA GLU A 208 32.23 32.08 17.90
C GLU A 208 30.78 31.60 17.77
N HIS A 209 29.90 32.47 17.26
CA HIS A 209 28.47 32.21 17.08
C HIS A 209 28.11 31.77 15.65
N MET A 210 29.07 31.73 14.71
CA MET A 210 28.82 31.31 13.34
C MET A 210 29.01 29.80 13.14
N LEU A 211 28.11 29.18 12.36
CA LEU A 211 28.22 27.77 11.98
C LEU A 211 29.54 27.46 11.23
N LEU A 212 29.92 28.34 10.30
CA LEU A 212 31.15 28.20 9.52
C LEU A 212 32.27 29.03 10.15
N LYS A 213 33.28 28.35 10.68
CA LYS A 213 34.49 28.99 11.20
C LYS A 213 35.43 29.33 10.04
N LYS A 214 35.96 30.56 10.00
CA LYS A 214 37.00 30.92 9.04
C LYS A 214 38.19 29.98 9.23
N LYS A 215 38.65 29.36 8.13
CA LYS A 215 39.88 28.56 8.11
C LYS A 215 41.02 29.42 8.64
N SER A 216 41.68 28.99 9.72
CA SER A 216 42.92 29.62 10.15
C SER A 216 43.98 29.38 9.08
N LEU A 217 44.44 30.44 8.43
CA LEU A 217 45.70 30.39 7.69
C LEU A 217 46.78 30.27 8.76
N SER A 218 47.32 29.07 8.98
CA SER A 218 48.56 28.94 9.77
C SER A 218 49.64 29.69 9.01
N LYS A 219 50.27 30.65 9.69
CA LYS A 219 51.53 31.24 9.22
C LYS A 219 52.66 30.23 9.40
#